data_AF-A0A495M789-F1
#
_entry.id   AF-A0A495M789-F1
#
_cell.length_a   1.000
_cell.length_b   1.000
_cell.length_c   1.000
_cell.angle_alpha   90.00
_cell.angle_beta   90.00
_cell.angle_gamma   90.00
#
_symmetry.space_group_name_H-M   'P 1'
#
loop_
_entity.id
_entity.type
_entity.pdbx_description
1 polymer ?
#
loop_
_entity_poly.entity_id
_entity_poly.type
_entity_poly.pdbx_seq_one_letter_code
_entity_poly.pdbx_strand_id
1 'polypeptide(L)'
;MEKLIPFTVHDLARVTNFRSGEVKFGEKMQTIPKGADTVEFLQTSDAKFVLFGIPEDIGVRANFGRPGAASAWESTIKSIANIQHNRFSKGNQILVLGHLDAAEEMKEVENLDFNILEERKQLSKVVEKIDKEVSHIIFTIVKAGKIPIIIGGGHNNAYGNIKGTALAKGKAINAINFDAHSDFRILEGRHSGNGFSYAYEEGFLKKYFVFGLHESYTSKSVLHEIKKLDERVRINTYDEINIRREKDFRLEMERAFSFIRNDFYGIEIDLDSIPGIPSSAMTLSGFSVEELRQFIHFFSQDPNACYLHICEGAPDLGDPKNSHLVGKLIGYLVTDFMKAKSETE
;
A
#
# COMPACT_ATOMS: atom_id res chain seq x y z
N MET A 1 10.39 -11.23 -13.95
CA MET A 1 9.31 -10.23 -13.82
C MET A 1 8.60 -10.08 -15.15
N GLU A 2 7.77 -11.06 -15.53
CA GLU A 2 7.10 -11.07 -16.85
C GLU A 2 5.86 -10.15 -16.87
N LYS A 3 5.11 -10.07 -15.75
CA LYS A 3 3.93 -9.21 -15.58
C LYS A 3 4.25 -7.77 -15.14
N LEU A 4 5.40 -7.23 -15.55
CA LEU A 4 5.79 -5.85 -15.26
C LEU A 4 5.74 -5.00 -16.53
N ILE A 5 4.98 -3.90 -16.51
CA ILE A 5 5.09 -2.84 -17.51
C ILE A 5 6.08 -1.79 -16.98
N PRO A 6 7.30 -1.68 -17.55
CA PRO A 6 8.31 -0.76 -17.05
C PRO A 6 7.91 0.70 -17.31
N PHE A 7 8.14 1.58 -16.34
CA PHE A 7 8.00 3.02 -16.55
C PHE A 7 9.28 3.56 -17.20
N THR A 8 9.15 4.12 -18.40
CA THR A 8 10.30 4.60 -19.16
C THR A 8 10.60 6.08 -18.87
N VAL A 9 11.79 6.52 -19.25
CA VAL A 9 12.16 7.95 -19.24
C VAL A 9 11.20 8.81 -20.07
N HIS A 10 10.62 8.25 -21.13
CA HIS A 10 9.62 8.96 -21.95
C HIS A 10 8.30 9.12 -21.20
N ASP A 11 7.85 8.08 -20.48
CA ASP A 11 6.66 8.16 -19.63
C ASP A 11 6.85 9.22 -18.55
N LEU A 12 8.03 9.24 -17.93
CA LEU A 12 8.38 10.19 -16.90
C LEU A 12 8.39 11.63 -17.43
N ALA A 13 8.99 11.86 -18.59
CA ALA A 13 8.96 13.17 -19.23
C ALA A 13 7.52 13.63 -19.56
N ARG A 14 6.62 12.73 -19.97
CA ARG A 14 5.23 13.05 -20.30
C ARG A 14 4.41 13.53 -19.09
N VAL A 15 4.68 13.01 -17.90
CA VAL A 15 3.94 13.36 -16.69
C VAL A 15 4.59 14.50 -15.89
N THR A 16 5.80 14.93 -16.27
CA THR A 16 6.55 15.99 -15.57
C THR A 16 6.26 17.35 -16.18
N ASN A 17 5.80 18.30 -15.36
CA ASN A 17 5.58 19.69 -15.79
C ASN A 17 6.87 20.49 -15.60
N PHE A 18 7.55 20.76 -16.71
CA PHE A 18 8.76 21.57 -16.74
C PHE A 18 8.45 23.06 -16.59
N ARG A 19 9.17 23.73 -15.69
CA ARG A 19 9.07 25.19 -15.50
C ARG A 19 10.45 25.77 -15.22
N SER A 20 10.80 26.82 -15.96
CA SER A 20 12.09 27.52 -15.77
C SER A 20 12.25 28.01 -14.33
N GLY A 21 13.42 27.75 -13.74
CA GLY A 21 13.75 28.12 -12.35
C GLY A 21 13.29 27.11 -11.28
N GLU A 22 12.59 26.05 -11.66
CA GLU A 22 12.19 24.94 -10.78
C GLU A 22 12.90 23.66 -11.19
N VAL A 23 13.04 22.72 -10.24
CA VAL A 23 13.42 21.34 -10.54
C VAL A 23 12.38 20.44 -9.90
N LYS A 24 11.74 19.60 -10.69
CA LYS A 24 10.75 18.63 -10.23
C LYS A 24 11.38 17.28 -9.91
N PHE A 25 10.63 16.46 -9.18
CA PHE A 25 10.98 15.07 -8.93
C PHE A 25 11.22 14.33 -10.23
N GLY A 26 10.31 14.42 -11.20
CA GLY A 26 10.41 13.67 -12.45
C GLY A 26 11.61 14.04 -13.32
N GLU A 27 12.28 15.16 -13.05
CA GLU A 27 13.56 15.51 -13.69
C GLU A 27 14.77 14.79 -13.06
N LYS A 28 14.57 14.16 -11.89
CA LYS A 28 15.61 13.54 -11.05
C LYS A 28 15.34 12.09 -10.69
N MET A 29 14.09 11.62 -10.78
CA MET A 29 13.75 10.22 -10.55
C MET A 29 14.44 9.32 -11.58
N GLN A 30 14.80 8.12 -11.13
CA GLN A 30 15.43 7.12 -11.97
C GLN A 30 14.37 6.24 -12.63
N THR A 31 14.69 5.70 -13.80
CA THR A 31 13.91 4.66 -14.49
C THR A 31 14.87 3.58 -14.96
N ILE A 32 14.37 2.36 -15.21
CA ILE A 32 15.19 1.31 -15.82
C ILE A 32 15.64 1.76 -17.21
N PRO A 33 16.95 1.79 -17.53
CA PRO A 33 17.42 2.15 -18.85
C PRO A 33 16.91 1.19 -19.92
N LYS A 34 16.66 1.72 -21.12
CA LYS A 34 16.18 0.90 -22.25
C LYS A 34 17.19 -0.22 -22.55
N GLY A 35 16.74 -1.47 -22.51
CA GLY A 35 17.55 -2.65 -22.80
C GLY A 35 18.41 -3.15 -21.63
N ALA A 36 18.37 -2.50 -20.47
CA ALA A 36 19.02 -3.03 -19.27
C ALA A 36 18.20 -4.18 -18.66
N ASP A 37 18.90 -5.14 -18.04
CA ASP A 37 18.24 -6.12 -17.20
C ASP A 37 17.68 -5.44 -15.94
N THR A 38 16.42 -5.70 -15.63
CA THR A 38 15.75 -5.01 -14.53
C THR A 38 16.31 -5.41 -13.17
N VAL A 39 16.66 -6.69 -12.98
CA VAL A 39 17.16 -7.19 -11.70
C VAL A 39 18.57 -6.67 -11.44
N GLU A 40 19.43 -6.71 -12.45
CA GLU A 40 20.79 -6.16 -12.39
C GLU A 40 20.77 -4.66 -12.12
N PHE A 41 19.90 -3.91 -12.81
CA PHE A 41 19.79 -2.47 -12.58
C PHE A 41 19.25 -2.14 -11.18
N LEU A 42 18.27 -2.90 -10.68
CA LEU A 42 17.80 -2.75 -9.30
C LEU A 42 18.94 -2.96 -8.29
N GLN A 43 19.88 -3.87 -8.53
CA GLN A 43 21.01 -4.11 -7.63
C GLN A 43 22.07 -3.02 -7.68
N THR A 44 22.29 -2.43 -8.86
CA THR A 44 23.39 -1.48 -9.12
C THR A 44 22.99 -0.01 -9.01
N SER A 45 21.69 0.31 -9.14
CA SER A 45 21.18 1.67 -8.93
C SER A 45 21.48 2.15 -7.52
N ASP A 46 21.74 3.45 -7.36
CA ASP A 46 21.90 4.11 -6.06
C ASP A 46 20.56 4.58 -5.45
N ALA A 47 19.44 4.45 -6.18
CA ALA A 47 18.11 4.73 -5.63
C ALA A 47 17.83 3.81 -4.45
N LYS A 48 17.37 4.37 -3.33
CA LYS A 48 17.00 3.63 -2.12
C LYS A 48 15.59 3.05 -2.24
N PHE A 49 14.69 3.83 -2.85
CA PHE A 49 13.27 3.51 -2.95
C PHE A 49 12.90 3.09 -4.37
N VAL A 50 11.96 2.16 -4.47
CA VAL A 50 11.41 1.69 -5.74
C VAL A 50 9.91 1.89 -5.74
N LEU A 51 9.41 2.76 -6.61
CA LEU A 51 7.99 3.04 -6.79
C LEU A 51 7.38 2.01 -7.75
N PHE A 52 6.34 1.32 -7.29
CA PHE A 52 5.66 0.26 -8.03
C PHE A 52 4.13 0.41 -7.90
N GLY A 53 3.41 0.34 -9.02
CA GLY A 53 1.94 0.42 -9.05
C GLY A 53 1.26 -0.94 -9.20
N ILE A 54 0.07 -1.10 -8.63
CA ILE A 54 -0.79 -2.28 -8.82
C ILE A 54 -2.19 -1.81 -9.27
N PRO A 55 -2.41 -1.53 -10.57
CA PRO A 55 -3.65 -0.94 -11.06
C PRO A 55 -4.74 -2.00 -11.29
N GLU A 56 -5.27 -2.59 -10.22
CA GLU A 56 -6.38 -3.57 -10.23
C GLU A 56 -7.40 -3.31 -9.12
N ASP A 57 -8.62 -3.81 -9.22
CA ASP A 57 -9.62 -3.72 -8.13
C ASP A 57 -10.42 -5.03 -7.96
N ILE A 58 -9.83 -6.14 -8.39
CA ILE A 58 -10.46 -7.46 -8.44
C ILE A 58 -10.73 -7.96 -7.02
N GLY A 59 -9.78 -7.76 -6.10
CA GLY A 59 -9.96 -8.12 -4.70
C GLY A 59 -11.02 -7.27 -3.99
N VAL A 60 -11.14 -5.99 -4.37
CA VAL A 60 -12.18 -5.08 -3.89
C VAL A 60 -13.55 -5.62 -4.30
N ARG A 61 -13.72 -5.94 -5.59
CA ARG A 61 -14.96 -6.53 -6.13
C ARG A 61 -15.29 -7.88 -5.48
N ALA A 62 -14.29 -8.75 -5.30
CA ALA A 62 -14.45 -10.04 -4.62
C ALA A 62 -14.96 -9.88 -3.17
N ASN A 63 -14.68 -8.74 -2.54
CA ASN A 63 -15.13 -8.38 -1.20
C ASN A 63 -16.39 -7.50 -1.20
N PHE A 64 -17.20 -7.52 -2.28
CA PHE A 64 -18.41 -6.70 -2.45
C PHE A 64 -18.17 -5.18 -2.50
N GLY A 65 -16.93 -4.75 -2.69
CA GLY A 65 -16.56 -3.35 -2.81
C GLY A 65 -16.86 -2.77 -4.19
N ARG A 66 -16.82 -1.44 -4.29
CA ARG A 66 -16.97 -0.71 -5.56
C ARG A 66 -15.63 -0.66 -6.29
N PRO A 67 -15.57 -0.98 -7.60
CA PRO A 67 -14.35 -0.84 -8.38
C PRO A 67 -13.93 0.63 -8.51
N GLY A 68 -12.63 0.85 -8.75
CA GLY A 68 -12.05 2.19 -8.92
C GLY A 68 -10.62 2.31 -8.40
N ALA A 69 -10.16 1.41 -7.51
CA ALA A 69 -8.82 1.46 -6.93
C ALA A 69 -7.69 1.28 -7.98
N ALA A 70 -8.01 0.67 -9.13
CA ALA A 70 -7.10 0.57 -10.27
C ALA A 70 -6.62 1.94 -10.81
N SER A 71 -7.41 3.01 -10.61
CA SER A 71 -7.09 4.36 -11.08
C SER A 71 -6.04 5.10 -10.24
N ALA A 72 -5.67 4.58 -9.06
CA ALA A 72 -4.76 5.23 -8.12
C ALA A 72 -3.38 5.50 -8.72
N TRP A 73 -2.83 4.53 -9.48
CA TRP A 73 -1.48 4.58 -10.02
C TRP A 73 -1.27 5.80 -10.92
N GLU A 74 -2.17 5.99 -11.90
CA GLU A 74 -2.03 7.07 -12.87
C GLU A 74 -2.12 8.46 -12.24
N SER A 75 -3.05 8.64 -11.29
CA SER A 75 -3.19 9.91 -10.55
C SER A 75 -1.95 10.19 -9.69
N THR A 76 -1.40 9.14 -9.07
CA THR A 76 -0.26 9.23 -8.18
C THR A 76 1.05 9.54 -8.91
N ILE A 77 1.38 8.83 -9.99
CA ILE A 77 2.66 9.04 -10.68
C ILE A 77 2.76 10.46 -11.25
N LYS A 78 1.66 11.01 -11.76
CA LYS A 78 1.55 12.42 -12.19
C LYS A 78 1.81 13.37 -11.03
N SER A 79 1.25 13.08 -9.85
CA SER A 79 1.42 13.91 -8.66
C SER A 79 2.86 13.87 -8.12
N ILE A 80 3.44 12.67 -7.98
CA ILE A 80 4.81 12.47 -7.49
C ILE A 80 5.83 13.12 -8.42
N ALA A 81 5.71 12.94 -9.74
CA ALA A 81 6.63 13.53 -10.70
C ALA A 81 6.71 15.06 -10.61
N ASN A 82 5.65 15.70 -10.12
CA ASN A 82 5.52 17.16 -10.03
C ASN A 82 5.82 17.74 -8.63
N ILE A 83 6.29 16.92 -7.69
CA ILE A 83 6.81 17.40 -6.40
C ILE A 83 8.09 18.21 -6.65
N GLN A 84 8.33 19.25 -5.86
CA GLN A 84 9.56 20.04 -5.93
C GLN A 84 10.76 19.21 -5.46
N HIS A 85 11.81 19.16 -6.28
CA HIS A 85 13.12 18.67 -5.86
C HIS A 85 13.86 19.80 -5.15
N ASN A 86 14.10 19.64 -3.85
CA ASN A 86 14.76 20.67 -3.04
C ASN A 86 15.54 20.04 -1.86
N ARG A 87 15.89 20.83 -0.83
CA ARG A 87 16.61 20.31 0.34
C ARG A 87 15.83 19.28 1.17
N PHE A 88 14.50 19.32 1.12
CA PHE A 88 13.61 18.47 1.91
C PHE A 88 13.07 17.26 1.13
N SER A 89 13.06 17.33 -0.19
CA SER A 89 12.46 16.32 -1.05
C SER A 89 13.42 16.00 -2.20
N LYS A 90 13.93 14.76 -2.23
CA LYS A 90 15.02 14.33 -3.11
C LYS A 90 14.55 13.27 -4.11
N GLY A 91 14.11 13.72 -5.29
CA GLY A 91 13.67 12.81 -6.36
C GLY A 91 14.72 11.82 -6.87
N ASN A 92 16.02 12.05 -6.67
CA ASN A 92 17.07 11.12 -7.10
C ASN A 92 17.18 9.85 -6.23
N GLN A 93 16.53 9.83 -5.07
CA GLN A 93 16.52 8.66 -4.17
C GLN A 93 15.50 7.59 -4.59
N ILE A 94 14.64 7.88 -5.58
CA ILE A 94 13.55 6.99 -5.99
C ILE A 94 13.71 6.58 -7.46
N LEU A 95 13.51 5.28 -7.70
CA LEU A 95 13.42 4.66 -9.01
C LEU A 95 11.95 4.33 -9.28
N VAL A 96 11.42 4.76 -10.42
CA VAL A 96 10.08 4.37 -10.86
C VAL A 96 10.21 3.09 -11.68
N LEU A 97 9.75 1.97 -11.11
CA LEU A 97 9.82 0.67 -11.77
C LEU A 97 8.77 0.56 -12.87
N GLY A 98 7.56 1.03 -12.59
CA GLY A 98 6.38 0.78 -13.40
C GLY A 98 5.27 0.17 -12.60
N HIS A 99 4.42 -0.62 -13.25
CA HIS A 99 3.26 -1.21 -12.61
C HIS A 99 3.03 -2.64 -13.07
N LEU A 100 2.26 -3.38 -12.27
CA LEU A 100 1.79 -4.71 -12.62
C LEU A 100 0.96 -4.64 -13.91
N ASP A 101 1.22 -5.57 -14.83
CA ASP A 101 0.34 -5.82 -15.97
C ASP A 101 -0.80 -6.74 -15.54
N ALA A 102 -1.90 -6.13 -15.12
CA ALA A 102 -3.14 -6.83 -14.76
C ALA A 102 -4.21 -6.74 -15.87
N ALA A 103 -3.85 -6.33 -17.10
CA ALA A 103 -4.83 -6.05 -18.14
C ALA A 103 -5.64 -7.29 -18.56
N GLU A 104 -4.98 -8.44 -18.63
CA GLU A 104 -5.64 -9.72 -18.96
C GLU A 104 -6.58 -10.16 -17.84
N GLU A 105 -6.13 -10.06 -16.58
CA GLU A 105 -6.89 -10.41 -15.39
C GLU A 105 -8.11 -9.51 -15.22
N MET A 106 -7.95 -8.19 -15.39
CA MET A 106 -9.04 -7.21 -15.35
C MET A 106 -10.08 -7.48 -16.44
N LYS A 107 -9.64 -7.88 -17.65
CA LYS A 107 -10.52 -8.28 -18.75
C LYS A 107 -11.24 -9.60 -18.48
N GLU A 108 -10.56 -10.59 -17.89
CA GLU A 108 -11.14 -11.88 -17.50
C GLU A 108 -12.36 -11.68 -16.59
N VAL A 109 -12.30 -10.66 -15.72
CA VAL A 109 -13.34 -10.41 -14.73
C VAL A 109 -14.31 -9.28 -15.09
N GLU A 110 -14.15 -8.62 -16.24
CA GLU A 110 -14.87 -7.39 -16.60
C GLU A 110 -16.40 -7.49 -16.40
N ASN A 111 -16.99 -8.61 -16.86
CA ASN A 111 -18.44 -8.82 -16.85
C ASN A 111 -18.95 -9.67 -15.68
N LEU A 112 -18.10 -9.99 -14.70
CA LEU A 112 -18.49 -10.77 -13.53
C LEU A 112 -19.25 -9.91 -12.50
N ASP A 113 -20.37 -10.42 -12.02
CA ASP A 113 -21.18 -9.88 -10.93
C ASP A 113 -20.77 -10.52 -9.60
N PHE A 114 -20.20 -9.72 -8.71
CA PHE A 114 -19.78 -10.16 -7.38
C PHE A 114 -20.93 -10.59 -6.46
N ASN A 115 -22.19 -10.32 -6.83
CA ASN A 115 -23.36 -10.82 -6.12
C ASN A 115 -23.70 -12.28 -6.48
N ILE A 116 -23.14 -12.80 -7.57
CA ILE A 116 -23.30 -14.20 -7.99
C ILE A 116 -22.15 -15.03 -7.40
N LEU A 117 -22.49 -16.02 -6.57
CA LEU A 117 -21.51 -16.80 -5.81
C LEU A 117 -20.40 -17.43 -6.68
N GLU A 118 -20.76 -18.04 -7.81
CA GLU A 118 -19.79 -18.72 -8.69
C GLU A 118 -18.87 -17.72 -9.41
N GLU A 119 -19.40 -16.56 -9.81
CA GLU A 119 -18.61 -15.50 -10.44
C GLU A 119 -17.68 -14.83 -9.41
N ARG A 120 -18.14 -14.66 -8.18
CA ARG A 120 -17.28 -14.19 -7.08
C ARG A 120 -16.15 -15.17 -6.76
N LYS A 121 -16.40 -16.49 -6.82
CA LYS A 121 -15.31 -17.48 -6.72
C LYS A 121 -14.31 -17.35 -7.85
N GLN A 122 -14.74 -16.97 -9.06
CA GLN A 122 -13.83 -16.68 -10.16
C GLN A 122 -13.00 -15.42 -9.87
N LEU A 123 -13.60 -14.34 -9.34
CA LEU A 123 -12.83 -13.17 -8.87
C LEU A 123 -11.74 -13.59 -7.90
N SER A 124 -12.06 -14.38 -6.87
CA SER A 124 -11.09 -14.86 -5.88
C SER A 124 -9.94 -15.66 -6.50
N LYS A 125 -10.21 -16.51 -7.50
CA LYS A 125 -9.15 -17.25 -8.22
C LYS A 125 -8.23 -16.32 -9.00
N VAL A 126 -8.75 -15.22 -9.54
CA VAL A 126 -7.93 -14.23 -10.25
C VAL A 126 -7.07 -13.44 -9.26
N VAL A 127 -7.59 -13.10 -8.08
CA VAL A 127 -6.78 -12.50 -6.99
C VAL A 127 -5.60 -13.40 -6.61
N GLU A 128 -5.79 -14.72 -6.53
CA GLU A 128 -4.68 -15.66 -6.27
C GLU A 128 -3.59 -15.66 -7.36
N LYS A 129 -3.93 -15.33 -8.62
CA LYS A 129 -2.94 -15.15 -9.69
C LYS A 129 -2.15 -13.87 -9.45
N ILE A 130 -2.84 -12.76 -9.18
CA ILE A 130 -2.24 -11.45 -8.86
C ILE A 130 -1.30 -11.57 -7.65
N ASP A 131 -1.73 -12.26 -6.60
CA ASP A 131 -0.96 -12.50 -5.38
C ASP A 131 0.45 -13.09 -5.67
N LYS A 132 0.56 -14.00 -6.66
CA LYS A 132 1.83 -14.62 -7.05
C LYS A 132 2.76 -13.61 -7.74
N GLU A 133 2.22 -12.80 -8.65
CA GLU A 133 2.99 -11.81 -9.39
C GLU A 133 3.47 -10.69 -8.48
N VAL A 134 2.59 -10.18 -7.62
CA VAL A 134 2.95 -9.18 -6.58
C VAL A 134 4.03 -9.76 -5.67
N SER A 135 3.86 -10.98 -5.16
CA SER A 135 4.88 -11.64 -4.33
C SER A 135 6.24 -11.71 -5.03
N HIS A 136 6.28 -12.08 -6.31
CA HIS A 136 7.52 -12.20 -7.07
C HIS A 136 8.21 -10.85 -7.30
N ILE A 137 7.45 -9.81 -7.65
CA ILE A 137 7.98 -8.46 -7.87
C ILE A 137 8.53 -7.88 -6.55
N ILE A 138 7.74 -7.95 -5.47
CA ILE A 138 8.17 -7.45 -4.15
C ILE A 138 9.39 -8.21 -3.63
N PHE A 139 9.41 -9.54 -3.80
CA PHE A 139 10.60 -10.34 -3.51
C PHE A 139 11.82 -9.80 -4.24
N THR A 140 11.70 -9.54 -5.54
CA THR A 140 12.81 -9.09 -6.38
C THR A 140 13.34 -7.72 -5.94
N ILE A 141 12.45 -6.77 -5.66
CA ILE A 141 12.82 -5.43 -5.17
C ILE A 141 13.54 -5.52 -3.83
N VAL A 142 12.96 -6.23 -2.85
CA VAL A 142 13.53 -6.36 -1.50
C VAL A 142 14.85 -7.14 -1.52
N LYS A 143 14.96 -8.17 -2.37
CA LYS A 143 16.19 -8.97 -2.53
C LYS A 143 17.34 -8.16 -3.12
N ALA A 144 17.04 -7.17 -3.95
CA ALA A 144 18.02 -6.20 -4.45
C ALA A 144 18.45 -5.14 -3.41
N GLY A 145 17.97 -5.25 -2.17
CA GLY A 145 18.31 -4.32 -1.09
C GLY A 145 17.55 -2.99 -1.15
N LYS A 146 16.47 -2.92 -1.94
CA LYS A 146 15.65 -1.73 -2.12
C LYS A 146 14.41 -1.75 -1.23
N ILE A 147 13.83 -0.57 -1.03
CA ILE A 147 12.60 -0.37 -0.25
C ILE A 147 11.43 -0.11 -1.22
N PRO A 148 10.49 -1.06 -1.37
CA PRO A 148 9.30 -0.85 -2.18
C PRO A 148 8.39 0.24 -1.59
N ILE A 149 7.87 1.09 -2.47
CA ILE A 149 6.76 2.00 -2.24
C ILE A 149 5.67 1.59 -3.23
N ILE A 150 4.62 0.94 -2.72
CA ILE A 150 3.59 0.26 -3.49
C ILE A 150 2.34 1.11 -3.52
N ILE A 151 1.82 1.38 -4.71
CA ILE A 151 0.67 2.26 -4.92
C ILE A 151 -0.48 1.49 -5.54
N GLY A 152 -1.62 1.57 -4.86
CA GLY A 152 -2.91 1.29 -5.43
C GLY A 152 -3.29 -0.18 -5.45
N GLY A 153 -4.43 -0.36 -6.10
CA GLY A 153 -5.21 -1.56 -6.06
C GLY A 153 -5.92 -1.76 -4.72
N GLY A 154 -6.53 -2.94 -4.57
CA GLY A 154 -7.20 -3.28 -3.32
C GLY A 154 -6.22 -3.69 -2.23
N HIS A 155 -6.71 -3.72 -0.98
CA HIS A 155 -5.93 -4.18 0.16
C HIS A 155 -5.59 -5.69 0.11
N ASN A 156 -6.14 -6.43 -0.86
CA ASN A 156 -5.73 -7.81 -1.15
C ASN A 156 -4.23 -7.93 -1.38
N ASN A 157 -3.62 -6.90 -1.96
CA ASN A 157 -2.20 -6.88 -2.32
C ASN A 157 -1.27 -6.92 -1.11
N ALA A 158 -1.76 -6.62 0.11
CA ALA A 158 -0.99 -6.81 1.34
C ALA A 158 -0.45 -8.24 1.48
N TYR A 159 -1.21 -9.25 1.04
CA TYR A 159 -0.73 -10.64 1.05
C TYR A 159 0.55 -10.80 0.22
N GLY A 160 0.54 -10.32 -1.03
CA GLY A 160 1.70 -10.38 -1.93
C GLY A 160 2.89 -9.57 -1.40
N ASN A 161 2.62 -8.38 -0.85
CA ASN A 161 3.63 -7.51 -0.26
C ASN A 161 4.33 -8.19 0.93
N ILE A 162 3.56 -8.77 1.85
CA ILE A 162 4.07 -9.48 3.02
C ILE A 162 4.85 -10.73 2.59
N LYS A 163 4.26 -11.56 1.73
CA LYS A 163 4.87 -12.81 1.27
C LYS A 163 6.18 -12.57 0.52
N GLY A 164 6.18 -11.65 -0.45
CA GLY A 164 7.37 -11.29 -1.21
C GLY A 164 8.50 -10.77 -0.30
N THR A 165 8.17 -9.89 0.64
CA THR A 165 9.13 -9.36 1.62
C THR A 165 9.67 -10.45 2.54
N ALA A 166 8.81 -11.29 3.10
CA ALA A 166 9.19 -12.38 3.99
C ALA A 166 10.14 -13.38 3.30
N LEU A 167 9.83 -13.76 2.05
CA LEU A 167 10.69 -14.61 1.24
C LEU A 167 12.06 -13.97 0.97
N ALA A 168 12.10 -12.67 0.68
CA ALA A 168 13.35 -11.97 0.42
C ALA A 168 14.23 -11.85 1.67
N LYS A 169 13.61 -11.66 2.84
CA LYS A 169 14.29 -11.63 4.15
C LYS A 169 14.61 -13.02 4.71
N GLY A 170 14.04 -14.08 4.13
CA GLY A 170 14.21 -15.47 4.60
C GLY A 170 13.51 -15.77 5.92
N LYS A 171 12.55 -14.94 6.35
CA LYS A 171 11.77 -15.11 7.58
C LYS A 171 10.46 -14.34 7.52
N ALA A 172 9.49 -14.75 8.34
CA ALA A 172 8.25 -14.01 8.56
C ALA A 172 8.53 -12.57 9.02
N ILE A 173 7.66 -11.64 8.63
CA ILE A 173 7.73 -10.22 9.03
C ILE A 173 6.50 -9.85 9.86
N ASN A 174 6.51 -8.65 10.44
CA ASN A 174 5.34 -8.06 11.08
C ASN A 174 4.64 -7.08 10.12
N ALA A 175 3.47 -6.58 10.50
CA ALA A 175 2.80 -5.49 9.78
C ALA A 175 2.09 -4.55 10.76
N ILE A 176 2.11 -3.26 10.44
CA ILE A 176 1.28 -2.23 11.05
C ILE A 176 0.35 -1.69 9.96
N ASN A 177 -0.96 -1.78 10.19
CA ASN A 177 -2.00 -1.39 9.25
C ASN A 177 -2.80 -0.20 9.81
N PHE A 178 -2.86 0.91 9.06
CA PHE A 178 -3.67 2.08 9.38
C PHE A 178 -4.97 2.01 8.58
N ASP A 179 -6.04 1.59 9.24
CA ASP A 179 -7.23 1.08 8.55
C ASP A 179 -8.47 1.13 9.44
N ALA A 180 -9.62 1.44 8.84
CA ALA A 180 -10.92 1.35 9.50
C ALA A 180 -11.40 -0.10 9.66
N HIS A 181 -10.87 -1.01 8.85
CA HIS A 181 -11.15 -2.43 8.81
C HIS A 181 -9.97 -3.24 9.36
N SER A 182 -10.22 -4.48 9.76
CA SER A 182 -9.15 -5.34 10.26
C SER A 182 -8.39 -6.05 9.14
N ASP A 183 -9.06 -6.21 7.99
CA ASP A 183 -8.66 -7.06 6.87
C ASP A 183 -8.14 -8.45 7.26
N PHE A 184 -8.72 -8.93 8.38
CA PHE A 184 -8.45 -10.20 9.02
C PHE A 184 -9.71 -11.08 9.01
N ARG A 185 -10.47 -11.07 7.90
CA ARG A 185 -11.64 -11.94 7.71
C ARG A 185 -11.22 -13.40 7.52
N ILE A 186 -12.18 -14.30 7.46
CA ILE A 186 -11.90 -15.74 7.35
C ILE A 186 -11.27 -16.09 5.97
N LEU A 187 -10.99 -17.36 5.75
CA LEU A 187 -10.35 -17.85 4.51
C LEU A 187 -11.41 -18.45 3.58
N GLU A 188 -12.35 -17.63 3.10
CA GLU A 188 -13.48 -18.05 2.24
C GLU A 188 -13.22 -17.90 0.73
N GLY A 189 -11.98 -17.61 0.34
CA GLY A 189 -11.58 -17.19 -1.00
C GLY A 189 -10.90 -15.82 -0.93
N ARG A 190 -9.84 -15.62 -1.73
CA ARG A 190 -9.08 -14.37 -1.72
C ARG A 190 -9.94 -13.16 -2.11
N HIS A 191 -9.83 -12.08 -1.35
CA HIS A 191 -10.43 -10.78 -1.61
C HIS A 191 -9.69 -9.69 -0.80
N SER A 192 -10.13 -8.42 -0.86
CA SER A 192 -9.41 -7.33 -0.17
C SER A 192 -9.35 -7.53 1.35
N GLY A 193 -10.48 -7.84 1.98
CA GLY A 193 -10.57 -7.94 3.44
C GLY A 193 -9.98 -9.17 4.14
N ASN A 194 -9.14 -9.98 3.49
CA ASN A 194 -8.51 -11.15 4.12
C ASN A 194 -7.03 -11.36 3.76
N GLY A 195 -6.35 -10.38 3.17
CA GLY A 195 -4.92 -10.48 2.83
C GLY A 195 -4.04 -10.87 4.03
N PHE A 196 -4.28 -10.25 5.18
CA PHE A 196 -3.52 -10.49 6.41
C PHE A 196 -3.78 -11.87 7.01
N SER A 197 -5.01 -12.38 6.92
CA SER A 197 -5.35 -13.73 7.39
C SER A 197 -4.61 -14.81 6.62
N TYR A 198 -4.54 -14.68 5.28
CA TYR A 198 -3.78 -15.62 4.45
C TYR A 198 -2.28 -15.54 4.74
N ALA A 199 -1.73 -14.34 4.88
CA ALA A 199 -0.31 -14.17 5.19
C ALA A 199 0.05 -14.74 6.58
N TYR A 200 -0.87 -14.63 7.54
CA TYR A 200 -0.73 -15.17 8.89
C TYR A 200 -0.81 -16.70 8.91
N GLU A 201 -1.80 -17.28 8.24
CA GLU A 201 -2.00 -18.73 8.20
C GLU A 201 -0.86 -19.45 7.46
N GLU A 202 -0.36 -18.86 6.37
CA GLU A 202 0.79 -19.39 5.64
C GLU A 202 2.15 -19.12 6.33
N GLY A 203 2.16 -18.42 7.47
CA GLY A 203 3.36 -18.19 8.28
C GLY A 203 4.29 -17.11 7.75
N PHE A 204 3.85 -16.25 6.83
CA PHE A 204 4.61 -15.08 6.37
C PHE A 204 4.44 -13.86 7.28
N LEU A 205 3.31 -13.76 8.00
CA LEU A 205 3.01 -12.71 8.96
C LEU A 205 3.13 -13.23 10.41
N LYS A 206 4.08 -12.66 11.15
CA LYS A 206 4.42 -13.06 12.53
C LYS A 206 3.62 -12.28 13.57
N LYS A 207 3.60 -10.96 13.46
CA LYS A 207 2.76 -10.07 14.27
C LYS A 207 2.04 -9.06 13.40
N TYR A 208 0.80 -8.77 13.78
CA TYR A 208 -0.07 -7.84 13.07
C TYR A 208 -0.69 -6.86 14.04
N PHE A 209 -0.62 -5.57 13.72
CA PHE A 209 -1.30 -4.55 14.50
C PHE A 209 -2.20 -3.71 13.58
N VAL A 210 -3.50 -3.64 13.90
CA VAL A 210 -4.44 -2.72 13.25
C VAL A 210 -4.55 -1.46 14.08
N PHE A 211 -4.19 -0.34 13.49
CA PHE A 211 -4.27 0.97 14.08
C PHE A 211 -5.50 1.68 13.53
N GLY A 212 -6.45 1.98 14.40
CA GLY A 212 -7.59 2.81 14.03
C GLY A 212 -8.85 2.08 13.61
N LEU A 213 -8.98 0.80 13.95
CA LEU A 213 -10.16 -0.01 13.61
C LEU A 213 -11.46 0.69 14.01
N HIS A 214 -12.47 0.69 13.13
CA HIS A 214 -13.79 1.22 13.45
C HIS A 214 -14.66 0.13 14.06
N GLU A 215 -15.21 0.40 15.25
CA GLU A 215 -16.02 -0.58 15.98
C GLU A 215 -17.28 -0.99 15.20
N SER A 216 -17.86 -0.05 14.47
CA SER A 216 -19.11 -0.25 13.71
C SER A 216 -18.96 -1.09 12.44
N TYR A 217 -17.75 -1.26 11.93
CA TYR A 217 -17.47 -2.03 10.70
C TYR A 217 -16.84 -3.39 10.98
N THR A 218 -16.65 -3.73 12.25
CA THR A 218 -16.00 -4.98 12.65
C THR A 218 -17.02 -6.02 13.11
N SER A 219 -16.98 -7.20 12.51
CA SER A 219 -17.88 -8.29 12.91
C SER A 219 -17.48 -8.90 14.27
N LYS A 220 -18.47 -9.46 14.97
CA LYS A 220 -18.26 -10.19 16.23
C LYS A 220 -17.26 -11.34 16.09
N SER A 221 -17.27 -12.05 14.96
CA SER A 221 -16.35 -13.16 14.70
C SER A 221 -14.91 -12.66 14.61
N VAL A 222 -14.65 -11.57 13.89
CA VAL A 222 -13.31 -10.96 13.78
C VAL A 222 -12.80 -10.51 15.14
N LEU A 223 -13.61 -9.81 15.94
CA LEU A 223 -13.22 -9.37 17.29
C LEU A 223 -12.88 -10.57 18.20
N HIS A 224 -13.64 -11.65 18.10
CA HIS A 224 -13.39 -12.87 18.87
C HIS A 224 -12.08 -13.55 18.48
N GLU A 225 -11.78 -13.64 17.18
CA GLU A 225 -10.52 -14.21 16.70
C GLU A 225 -9.32 -13.34 17.10
N ILE A 226 -9.39 -12.02 16.92
CA ILE A 226 -8.32 -11.09 17.36
C ILE A 226 -8.05 -11.27 18.86
N LYS A 227 -9.10 -11.37 19.69
CA LYS A 227 -8.95 -11.58 21.14
C LYS A 227 -8.24 -12.90 21.48
N LYS A 228 -8.51 -13.98 20.74
CA LYS A 228 -7.81 -15.26 20.93
C LYS A 228 -6.34 -15.18 20.53
N LEU A 229 -6.02 -14.32 19.57
CA LEU A 229 -4.70 -14.19 18.97
C LEU A 229 -3.89 -13.02 19.53
N ASP A 230 -4.24 -12.45 20.69
CA ASP A 230 -3.64 -11.20 21.24
C ASP A 230 -2.10 -11.19 21.28
N GLU A 231 -1.46 -12.35 21.42
CA GLU A 231 0.00 -12.44 21.41
C GLU A 231 0.63 -12.10 20.04
N ARG A 232 -0.12 -12.28 18.95
CA ARG A 232 0.32 -12.07 17.57
C ARG A 232 -0.50 -11.03 16.81
N VAL A 233 -1.77 -10.83 17.15
CA VAL A 233 -2.66 -9.89 16.47
C VAL A 233 -3.25 -8.93 17.50
N ARG A 234 -3.01 -7.63 17.32
CA ARG A 234 -3.50 -6.59 18.24
C ARG A 234 -4.17 -5.47 17.48
N ILE A 235 -5.03 -4.76 18.21
CA ILE A 235 -5.74 -3.60 17.67
C ILE A 235 -5.76 -2.45 18.69
N ASN A 236 -5.97 -1.26 18.16
CA ASN A 236 -6.70 -0.20 18.83
C ASN A 236 -7.82 0.29 17.91
N THR A 237 -8.74 1.08 18.45
CA THR A 237 -9.86 1.60 17.65
C THR A 237 -9.80 3.11 17.53
N TYR A 238 -10.31 3.62 16.41
CA TYR A 238 -10.56 5.05 16.24
C TYR A 238 -11.50 5.59 17.33
N ASP A 239 -12.52 4.80 17.69
CA ASP A 239 -13.50 5.18 18.70
C ASP A 239 -12.88 5.37 20.11
N GLU A 240 -11.97 4.50 20.54
CA GLU A 240 -11.23 4.68 21.81
C GLU A 240 -10.34 5.92 21.80
N ILE A 241 -9.77 6.28 20.63
CA ILE A 241 -8.77 7.35 20.51
C ILE A 241 -9.43 8.72 20.29
N ASN A 242 -10.27 8.88 19.26
CA ASN A 242 -10.80 10.19 18.83
C ASN A 242 -12.24 10.48 19.29
N ILE A 243 -13.05 9.45 19.57
CA ILE A 243 -14.45 9.62 19.98
C ILE A 243 -14.58 9.66 21.50
N ARG A 244 -14.23 8.56 22.18
CA ARG A 244 -14.31 8.44 23.64
C ARG A 244 -13.10 9.03 24.35
N ARG A 245 -11.97 9.18 23.63
CA ARG A 245 -10.71 9.74 24.17
C ARG A 245 -10.21 9.00 25.41
N GLU A 246 -10.38 7.69 25.40
CA GLU A 246 -9.88 6.76 26.42
C GLU A 246 -8.39 6.49 26.23
N LYS A 247 -7.89 6.65 25.01
CA LYS A 247 -6.51 6.44 24.61
C LYS A 247 -5.94 7.68 23.90
N ASP A 248 -4.65 7.90 24.04
CA ASP A 248 -3.92 8.96 23.34
C ASP A 248 -3.29 8.42 22.05
N PHE A 249 -3.42 9.17 20.95
CA PHE A 249 -2.92 8.77 19.63
C PHE A 249 -1.42 8.46 19.64
N ARG A 250 -0.61 9.30 20.29
CA ARG A 250 0.85 9.12 20.33
C ARG A 250 1.24 7.92 21.18
N LEU A 251 0.64 7.76 22.36
CA LEU A 251 0.92 6.61 23.23
C LEU A 251 0.53 5.30 22.56
N GLU A 252 -0.57 5.29 21.81
CA GLU A 252 -0.96 4.11 21.05
C GLU A 252 -0.02 3.82 19.87
N MET A 253 0.54 4.84 19.21
CA MET A 253 1.60 4.63 18.20
C MET A 253 2.84 4.00 18.85
N GLU A 254 3.25 4.47 20.03
CA GLU A 254 4.38 3.91 20.78
C GLU A 254 4.12 2.45 21.22
N ARG A 255 2.89 2.14 21.65
CA ARG A 255 2.45 0.79 21.99
C ARG A 255 2.48 -0.15 20.79
N ALA A 256 1.91 0.28 19.67
CA ALA A 256 1.90 -0.46 18.42
C ALA A 256 3.33 -0.70 17.91
N PHE A 257 4.18 0.33 17.97
CA PHE A 257 5.59 0.23 17.63
C PHE A 257 6.35 -0.74 18.51
N SER A 258 6.18 -0.68 19.84
CA SER A 258 6.80 -1.65 20.75
C SER A 258 6.38 -3.09 20.45
N PHE A 259 5.18 -3.31 19.92
CA PHE A 259 4.69 -4.63 19.58
C PHE A 259 5.36 -5.20 18.31
N ILE A 260 5.55 -4.37 17.28
CA ILE A 260 6.00 -4.79 15.94
C ILE A 260 7.50 -4.58 15.67
N ARG A 261 8.19 -3.67 16.38
CA ARG A 261 9.56 -3.25 16.06
C ARG A 261 10.65 -4.32 16.23
N ASN A 262 10.32 -5.45 16.86
CA ASN A 262 11.30 -6.50 17.16
C ASN A 262 11.69 -7.35 15.94
N ASP A 263 11.10 -7.08 14.77
CA ASP A 263 11.42 -7.73 13.51
C ASP A 263 11.17 -6.76 12.34
N PHE A 264 11.52 -7.17 11.12
CA PHE A 264 11.12 -6.48 9.90
C PHE A 264 9.60 -6.31 9.83
N TYR A 265 9.12 -5.19 9.30
CA TYR A 265 7.68 -4.97 9.15
C TYR A 265 7.30 -4.16 7.92
N GLY A 266 6.06 -4.37 7.45
CA GLY A 266 5.40 -3.54 6.46
C GLY A 266 4.59 -2.41 7.09
N ILE A 267 4.52 -1.27 6.41
CA ILE A 267 3.57 -0.19 6.71
C ILE A 267 2.46 -0.27 5.65
N GLU A 268 1.25 -0.53 6.10
CA GLU A 268 0.05 -0.69 5.28
C GLU A 268 -0.89 0.48 5.59
N ILE A 269 -1.31 1.21 4.55
CA ILE A 269 -2.19 2.38 4.66
C ILE A 269 -3.41 2.14 3.80
N ASP A 270 -4.57 1.99 4.44
CA ASP A 270 -5.86 2.01 3.76
C ASP A 270 -6.41 3.44 3.72
N LEU A 271 -6.64 3.96 2.52
CA LEU A 271 -7.16 5.32 2.35
C LEU A 271 -8.64 5.45 2.73
N ASP A 272 -9.37 4.35 2.93
CA ASP A 272 -10.74 4.39 3.44
C ASP A 272 -10.84 4.79 4.92
N SER A 273 -9.71 4.79 5.65
CA SER A 273 -9.61 5.26 7.03
C SER A 273 -9.62 6.79 7.18
N ILE A 274 -9.54 7.52 6.06
CA ILE A 274 -9.45 8.98 6.03
C ILE A 274 -10.76 9.60 5.52
N PRO A 275 -11.36 10.55 6.27
CA PRO A 275 -12.61 11.20 5.88
C PRO A 275 -12.56 11.84 4.50
N GLY A 276 -13.55 11.51 3.67
CA GLY A 276 -13.80 12.15 2.38
C GLY A 276 -12.80 11.79 1.28
N ILE A 277 -11.94 10.79 1.48
CA ILE A 277 -11.04 10.30 0.43
C ILE A 277 -11.80 9.30 -0.44
N PRO A 278 -11.86 9.50 -1.77
CA PRO A 278 -12.47 8.54 -2.68
C PRO A 278 -11.88 7.14 -2.53
N SER A 279 -12.73 6.20 -2.15
CA SER A 279 -12.41 4.78 -1.98
C SER A 279 -13.70 3.94 -2.08
N SER A 280 -13.56 2.62 -2.15
CA SER A 280 -14.69 1.68 -2.16
C SER A 280 -15.62 1.91 -0.97
N ALA A 281 -15.05 2.01 0.24
CA ALA A 281 -15.74 2.20 1.52
C ALA A 281 -15.62 3.63 2.08
N MET A 282 -15.62 4.65 1.22
CA MET A 282 -15.47 6.06 1.61
C MET A 282 -16.35 6.44 2.81
N THR A 283 -15.73 7.06 3.81
CA THR A 283 -16.32 7.47 5.09
C THR A 283 -16.21 8.98 5.30
N LEU A 284 -17.01 9.54 6.22
CA LEU A 284 -16.84 10.89 6.75
C LEU A 284 -16.29 10.92 8.18
N SER A 285 -16.05 9.75 8.77
CA SER A 285 -15.48 9.57 10.10
C SER A 285 -14.18 8.78 9.98
N GLY A 286 -13.14 9.21 10.69
CA GLY A 286 -11.81 8.62 10.62
C GLY A 286 -10.75 9.63 11.06
N PHE A 287 -9.48 9.24 11.01
CA PHE A 287 -8.37 10.12 11.35
C PHE A 287 -8.14 11.18 10.28
N SER A 288 -7.61 12.33 10.69
CA SER A 288 -7.20 13.40 9.79
C SER A 288 -6.01 12.98 8.91
N VAL A 289 -5.85 13.68 7.78
CA VAL A 289 -4.66 13.54 6.93
C VAL A 289 -3.39 13.87 7.73
N GLU A 290 -3.43 14.85 8.63
CA GLU A 290 -2.32 15.21 9.50
C GLU A 290 -1.89 14.06 10.41
N GLU A 291 -2.84 13.37 11.06
CA GLU A 291 -2.58 12.20 11.90
C GLU A 291 -1.96 11.05 11.09
N LEU A 292 -2.49 10.76 9.89
CA LEU A 292 -1.91 9.77 9.00
C LEU A 292 -0.47 10.11 8.60
N ARG A 293 -0.19 11.38 8.30
CA ARG A 293 1.17 11.83 7.96
C ARG A 293 2.13 11.69 9.13
N GLN A 294 1.68 11.99 10.34
CA GLN A 294 2.46 11.77 11.58
C GLN A 294 2.73 10.27 11.80
N PHE A 295 1.72 9.43 11.59
CA PHE A 295 1.83 7.99 11.68
C PHE A 295 2.90 7.44 10.71
N ILE A 296 2.81 7.78 9.42
CA ILE A 296 3.80 7.34 8.43
C ILE A 296 5.19 7.79 8.83
N HIS A 297 5.37 9.07 9.18
CA HIS A 297 6.67 9.58 9.58
C HIS A 297 7.24 8.80 10.78
N PHE A 298 6.45 8.58 11.83
CA PHE A 298 6.86 7.87 13.04
C PHE A 298 7.30 6.42 12.76
N PHE A 299 6.48 5.62 12.07
CA PHE A 299 6.82 4.22 11.78
C PHE A 299 7.92 4.07 10.72
N SER A 300 8.17 5.09 9.90
CA SER A 300 9.19 5.02 8.84
C SER A 300 10.61 5.29 9.34
N GLN A 301 10.77 5.93 10.50
CA GLN A 301 12.09 6.21 11.08
C GLN A 301 12.86 4.93 11.42
N ASP A 302 12.17 3.87 11.85
CA ASP A 302 12.82 2.63 12.25
C ASP A 302 13.38 1.86 11.03
N PRO A 303 14.62 1.35 11.08
CA PRO A 303 15.24 0.65 9.96
C PRO A 303 14.52 -0.66 9.57
N ASN A 304 13.70 -1.25 10.45
CA ASN A 304 12.98 -2.48 10.17
C ASN A 304 11.72 -2.29 9.29
N ALA A 305 11.25 -1.05 9.07
CA ALA A 305 10.19 -0.79 8.09
C ALA A 305 10.70 -1.09 6.66
N CYS A 306 10.20 -2.18 6.05
CA CYS A 306 10.72 -2.74 4.82
C CYS A 306 10.03 -2.24 3.56
N TYR A 307 8.78 -1.80 3.65
CA TYR A 307 8.02 -1.24 2.54
C TYR A 307 6.91 -0.31 3.06
N LEU A 308 6.37 0.49 2.14
CA LEU A 308 5.12 1.22 2.31
C LEU A 308 4.14 0.76 1.24
N HIS A 309 2.91 0.44 1.62
CA HIS A 309 1.80 0.19 0.70
C HIS A 309 0.67 1.15 1.01
N ILE A 310 0.14 1.81 -0.03
CA ILE A 310 -1.00 2.71 0.06
C ILE A 310 -2.07 2.18 -0.89
N CYS A 311 -3.17 1.67 -0.34
CA CYS A 311 -4.21 0.96 -1.08
C CYS A 311 -5.57 1.68 -1.07
N GLU A 312 -6.55 1.11 -1.78
CA GLU A 312 -7.98 1.46 -1.82
C GLU A 312 -8.35 2.87 -2.33
N GLY A 313 -7.37 3.77 -2.51
CA GLY A 313 -7.59 5.06 -3.13
C GLY A 313 -8.17 4.92 -4.53
N ALA A 314 -9.34 5.48 -4.78
CA ALA A 314 -10.08 5.34 -6.03
C ALA A 314 -10.40 6.71 -6.64
N PRO A 315 -9.43 7.38 -7.30
CA PRO A 315 -9.66 8.65 -8.01
C PRO A 315 -10.93 8.70 -8.86
N ASP A 316 -11.28 7.61 -9.55
CA ASP A 316 -12.47 7.50 -10.40
C ASP A 316 -13.80 7.56 -9.64
N LEU A 317 -13.80 7.27 -8.33
CA LEU A 317 -14.98 7.42 -7.47
C LEU A 317 -15.11 8.85 -6.89
N GLY A 318 -14.12 9.71 -7.14
CA GLY A 318 -14.09 11.09 -6.66
C GLY A 318 -14.78 12.09 -7.59
N ASP A 319 -14.66 13.38 -7.28
CA ASP A 319 -15.09 14.46 -8.16
C ASP A 319 -14.19 14.50 -9.41
N PRO A 320 -14.75 14.35 -10.64
CA PRO A 320 -13.97 14.40 -11.88
C PRO A 320 -13.17 15.70 -12.07
N LYS A 321 -13.61 16.82 -11.48
CA LYS A 321 -12.87 18.09 -11.53
C LYS A 321 -11.62 18.08 -10.64
N ASN A 322 -11.58 17.18 -9.66
CA ASN A 322 -10.56 17.10 -8.62
C ASN A 322 -9.93 15.69 -8.49
N SER A 323 -9.96 14.89 -9.55
CA SER A 323 -9.43 13.52 -9.58
C SER A 323 -7.92 13.41 -9.25
N HIS A 324 -7.20 14.53 -9.30
CA HIS A 324 -5.80 14.64 -8.92
C HIS A 324 -5.56 14.66 -7.39
N LEU A 325 -6.58 14.93 -6.56
CA LEU A 325 -6.39 15.14 -5.12
C LEU A 325 -5.94 13.87 -4.39
N VAL A 326 -6.44 12.69 -4.78
CA VAL A 326 -6.01 11.41 -4.22
C VAL A 326 -4.52 11.17 -4.52
N GLY A 327 -4.10 11.33 -5.77
CA GLY A 327 -2.70 11.23 -6.15
C GLY A 327 -1.80 12.25 -5.42
N LYS A 328 -2.32 13.47 -5.18
CA LYS A 328 -1.61 14.50 -4.41
C LYS A 328 -1.44 14.11 -2.94
N LEU A 329 -2.48 13.55 -2.30
CA LEU A 329 -2.40 13.02 -0.95
C LEU A 329 -1.34 11.92 -0.88
N ILE A 330 -1.43 10.92 -1.77
CA ILE A 330 -0.47 9.82 -1.86
C ILE A 330 0.96 10.37 -2.04
N GLY A 331 1.15 11.40 -2.87
CA GLY A 331 2.43 12.07 -3.03
C GLY A 331 3.00 12.65 -1.73
N TYR A 332 2.18 13.23 -0.84
CA TYR A 332 2.62 13.65 0.49
C TYR A 332 3.08 12.45 1.32
N LEU A 333 2.26 11.39 1.39
CA LEU A 333 2.54 10.17 2.15
C LEU A 333 3.87 9.52 1.72
N VAL A 334 4.09 9.40 0.41
CA VAL A 334 5.36 8.90 -0.16
C VAL A 334 6.54 9.76 0.29
N THR A 335 6.43 11.09 0.22
CA THR A 335 7.54 11.94 0.65
C THR A 335 7.77 11.92 2.15
N ASP A 336 6.74 11.74 2.96
CA ASP A 336 6.88 11.66 4.42
C ASP A 336 7.61 10.35 4.82
N PHE A 337 7.29 9.24 4.15
CA PHE A 337 8.02 7.97 4.28
C PHE A 337 9.49 8.10 3.88
N MET A 338 9.76 8.68 2.69
CA MET A 338 11.13 8.84 2.20
C MET A 338 11.98 9.71 3.14
N LYS A 339 11.43 10.84 3.61
CA LYS A 339 12.14 11.76 4.52
C LYS A 339 12.49 11.07 5.84
N ALA A 340 11.51 10.42 6.47
CA ALA A 340 11.72 9.70 7.73
C ALA A 340 12.81 8.61 7.60
N LYS A 341 12.83 7.90 6.46
CA LYS A 341 13.85 6.89 6.16
C LYS A 341 15.24 7.44 5.85
N SER A 342 15.36 8.74 5.55
CA SER A 342 16.64 9.41 5.28
C SER A 342 17.15 10.23 6.46
N GLU A 343 16.35 10.45 7.50
CA GLU A 343 16.77 11.13 8.73
C GLU A 343 17.53 10.22 9.71
N THR A 344 17.43 8.90 9.54
CA THR A 344 18.05 7.89 10.41
C THR A 344 19.40 7.37 9.91
N GLU A 345 19.93 7.99 8.85
CA GLU A 345 21.29 7.85 8.32
C GLU A 345 22.11 9.11 8.67
#